data_AF-A0A1B1MCL1-F1
#
_entry.id   AF-A0A1B1MCL1-F1
#
_cell.length_a   1.000
_cell.length_b   1.000
_cell.length_c   1.000
_cell.angle_alpha   90.00
_cell.angle_beta   90.00
_cell.angle_gamma   90.00
#
_symmetry.space_group_name_H-M   'P 1'
#
loop_
_entity.id
_entity.type
_entity.pdbx_description
1 polymer ?
#
loop_
_entity_poly.entity_id
_entity_poly.type
_entity_poly.pdbx_seq_one_letter_code
_entity_poly.pdbx_strand_id
1 'polypeptide(L)'
;MSASDLGPEDQWPLPPAWMWDCTECVRRYEAMKHVQAVIAGLTAEDPGVDWDVTDSIVGTQISLSRHLADAHRDALPDYDPSCRTCAEHRESVDRRARSSPDLLQGAVMVAEEHRARHLFAPPRIVGLM
;
A
#
# COMPACT_ATOMS: atom_id res chain seq x y z
N MET A 1 7.67 13.77 -19.76
CA MET A 1 8.67 13.18 -18.84
C MET A 1 8.84 11.72 -19.23
N SER A 2 10.07 11.28 -19.52
CA SER A 2 10.30 9.88 -19.90
C SER A 2 10.31 9.00 -18.64
N ALA A 3 9.96 7.73 -18.76
CA ALA A 3 9.98 6.77 -17.64
C ALA A 3 11.36 6.66 -16.94
N SER A 4 12.43 7.12 -17.61
CA SER A 4 13.80 7.15 -17.13
C SER A 4 14.14 8.29 -16.16
N ASP A 5 13.26 9.28 -15.99
CA ASP A 5 13.49 10.44 -15.09
C ASP A 5 12.90 10.23 -13.68
N LEU A 6 12.28 9.08 -13.39
CA LEU A 6 11.68 8.77 -12.10
C LEU A 6 12.69 8.07 -11.18
N GLY A 7 12.92 8.66 -10.00
CA GLY A 7 13.70 8.02 -8.93
C GLY A 7 13.10 6.67 -8.52
N PRO A 8 13.91 5.70 -8.05
CA PRO A 8 13.42 4.40 -7.58
C PRO A 8 12.27 4.49 -6.55
N GLU A 9 12.24 5.55 -5.76
CA GLU A 9 11.22 5.86 -4.75
C GLU A 9 9.84 6.21 -5.33
N ASP A 10 9.78 6.60 -6.60
CA ASP A 10 8.56 6.98 -7.33
C ASP A 10 8.05 5.87 -8.26
N GLN A 11 8.83 4.80 -8.43
CA GLN A 11 8.49 3.72 -9.34
C GLN A 11 7.42 2.80 -8.74
N TRP A 12 6.37 2.56 -9.52
CA TRP A 12 5.33 1.60 -9.19
C TRP A 12 5.90 0.18 -9.33
N PRO A 13 5.89 -0.65 -8.28
CA PRO A 13 6.32 -2.02 -8.41
C PRO A 13 5.35 -2.79 -9.32
N LEU A 14 5.90 -3.79 -10.01
CA LEU A 14 5.09 -4.79 -10.70
C LEU A 14 4.56 -5.78 -9.64
N PRO A 15 3.23 -5.98 -9.55
CA PRO A 15 2.68 -6.97 -8.64
C PRO A 15 3.25 -8.37 -8.92
N PRO A 16 3.57 -9.15 -7.88
CA PRO A 16 4.10 -10.50 -8.03
C PRO A 16 3.11 -11.42 -8.74
N ALA A 17 3.63 -12.45 -9.43
CA ALA A 17 2.86 -13.33 -10.30
C ALA A 17 1.62 -13.94 -9.60
N TRP A 18 1.76 -14.35 -8.34
CA TRP A 18 0.70 -14.98 -7.57
C TRP A 18 -0.52 -14.07 -7.34
N MET A 19 -0.37 -12.74 -7.39
CA MET A 19 -1.52 -11.82 -7.25
C MET A 19 -2.48 -11.93 -8.44
N TRP A 20 -1.99 -12.37 -9.61
CA TRP A 20 -2.82 -12.54 -10.80
C TRP A 20 -3.64 -13.83 -10.76
N ASP A 21 -3.29 -14.78 -9.88
CA ASP A 21 -4.05 -16.00 -9.66
C ASP A 21 -5.27 -15.78 -8.73
N CYS A 22 -5.34 -14.63 -8.05
CA CYS A 22 -6.45 -14.27 -7.16
C CYS A 22 -7.36 -13.22 -7.81
N THR A 23 -8.59 -13.61 -8.17
CA THR A 23 -9.58 -12.71 -8.81
C THR A 23 -9.84 -11.43 -8.01
N GLU A 24 -9.88 -11.51 -6.68
CA GLU A 24 -10.11 -10.33 -5.83
C GLU A 24 -8.88 -9.41 -5.75
N CYS A 25 -7.66 -9.95 -5.86
CA CYS A 25 -6.44 -9.14 -5.98
C CYS A 25 -6.46 -8.35 -7.29
N VAL A 26 -6.74 -9.03 -8.41
CA VAL A 26 -6.83 -8.41 -9.73
C VAL A 26 -7.87 -7.29 -9.74
N ARG A 27 -9.09 -7.58 -9.29
CA ARG A 27 -10.18 -6.60 -9.27
C ARG A 27 -9.85 -5.36 -8.44
N ARG A 28 -9.27 -5.52 -7.24
CA ARG A 28 -8.90 -4.39 -6.38
C ARG A 28 -7.73 -3.59 -6.96
N TYR A 29 -6.75 -4.27 -7.54
CA TYR A 29 -5.63 -3.60 -8.20
C TYR A 29 -6.09 -2.78 -9.42
N GLU A 30 -6.97 -3.34 -10.25
CA GLU A 30 -7.57 -2.63 -11.38
C GLU A 30 -8.39 -1.42 -10.91
N ALA A 31 -9.20 -1.56 -9.86
CA ALA A 31 -9.95 -0.45 -9.27
C ALA A 31 -9.01 0.68 -8.81
N MET A 32 -7.91 0.34 -8.12
CA MET A 32 -6.88 1.30 -7.72
C MET A 32 -6.25 2.00 -8.92
N LYS A 33 -5.87 1.25 -9.97
CA LYS A 33 -5.28 1.81 -11.20
C LYS A 33 -6.27 2.68 -11.97
N HIS A 34 -7.53 2.31 -12.00
CA HIS A 34 -8.59 3.10 -12.62
C HIS A 34 -8.76 4.45 -11.92
N VAL A 35 -8.85 4.45 -10.58
CA VAL A 35 -8.93 5.68 -9.78
C VAL A 35 -7.72 6.58 -10.06
N GLN A 36 -6.51 6.04 -10.08
CA GLN A 36 -5.31 6.80 -10.42
C GLN A 36 -5.38 7.45 -11.81
N ALA A 37 -5.85 6.70 -12.82
CA ALA A 37 -5.98 7.21 -14.17
C ALA A 37 -7.03 8.32 -14.29
N VAL A 38 -8.18 8.17 -13.64
CA VAL A 38 -9.24 9.19 -13.59
C VAL A 38 -8.70 10.49 -12.98
N ILE A 39 -7.96 10.38 -11.87
CA ILE A 39 -7.40 11.54 -11.17
C ILE A 39 -6.33 12.24 -12.00
N ALA A 40 -5.47 11.48 -12.67
CA ALA A 40 -4.48 12.03 -13.60
C ALA A 40 -5.16 12.78 -14.76
N GLY A 41 -6.32 12.31 -15.23
CA GLY A 41 -7.14 13.01 -16.23
C GLY A 41 -7.72 14.32 -15.70
N LEU A 42 -8.40 14.28 -14.55
CA LEU A 42 -9.02 15.46 -13.92
C LEU A 42 -8.00 16.57 -13.60
N THR A 43 -6.84 16.19 -13.07
CA THR A 43 -5.76 17.15 -12.76
C THR A 43 -5.11 17.75 -14.00
N ALA A 44 -5.14 17.05 -15.14
CA ALA A 44 -4.68 17.60 -16.42
C ALA A 44 -5.69 18.57 -17.04
N GLU A 45 -6.99 18.38 -16.80
CA GLU A 45 -8.07 19.23 -17.33
C GLU A 45 -8.26 20.52 -16.53
N ASP A 46 -8.22 20.47 -15.20
CA ASP A 46 -8.32 21.65 -14.34
C ASP A 46 -7.40 21.54 -13.10
N PRO A 47 -6.15 22.03 -13.19
CA PRO A 47 -5.18 21.97 -12.10
C PRO A 47 -5.56 22.81 -10.86
N GLY A 48 -6.57 23.68 -10.97
CA GLY A 48 -6.95 24.63 -9.91
C GLY A 48 -8.05 24.13 -8.98
N VAL A 49 -8.67 22.98 -9.29
CA VAL A 49 -9.77 22.41 -8.50
C VAL A 49 -9.22 21.39 -7.51
N ASP A 50 -9.55 21.59 -6.23
CA ASP A 50 -9.31 20.61 -5.17
C ASP A 50 -10.34 19.48 -5.31
N TRP A 51 -10.02 18.55 -6.20
CA TRP A 51 -10.74 17.29 -6.26
C TRP A 51 -10.34 16.48 -5.03
N ASP A 52 -11.30 16.07 -4.19
CA ASP A 52 -11.05 15.21 -3.02
C ASP A 52 -10.72 13.76 -3.46
N VAL A 53 -9.59 13.64 -4.14
CA VAL A 53 -9.15 12.45 -4.86
C VAL A 53 -8.23 11.59 -4.02
N THR A 54 -7.63 12.21 -3.01
CA THR A 54 -6.74 11.59 -2.04
C THR A 54 -7.50 10.51 -1.28
N ASP A 55 -8.73 10.77 -0.85
CA ASP A 55 -9.59 9.81 -0.16
C ASP A 55 -9.92 8.59 -1.04
N SER A 56 -10.08 8.80 -2.34
CA SER A 56 -10.36 7.72 -3.30
C SER A 56 -9.13 6.83 -3.56
N ILE A 57 -7.93 7.42 -3.65
CA ILE A 57 -6.68 6.65 -3.80
C ILE A 57 -6.36 5.89 -2.51
N VAL A 58 -6.39 6.58 -1.37
CA VAL A 58 -6.07 5.97 -0.07
C VAL A 58 -7.07 4.85 0.24
N GLY A 59 -8.36 5.05 -0.02
CA GLY A 59 -9.39 4.04 0.18
C GLY A 59 -9.17 2.76 -0.65
N THR A 60 -8.79 2.90 -1.93
CA THR A 60 -8.49 1.73 -2.79
C THR A 60 -7.22 1.01 -2.37
N GLN A 61 -6.19 1.74 -1.94
CA GLN A 61 -4.95 1.15 -1.40
C GLN A 61 -5.20 0.41 -0.08
N ILE A 62 -5.99 0.98 0.84
CA ILE A 62 -6.39 0.33 2.10
C ILE A 62 -7.16 -0.96 1.80
N SER A 63 -8.11 -0.91 0.86
CA SER A 63 -8.91 -2.09 0.49
C SER A 63 -8.03 -3.23 -0.05
N LEU A 64 -7.08 -2.93 -0.93
CA LEU A 64 -6.16 -3.92 -1.47
C LEU A 64 -5.19 -4.44 -0.41
N SER A 65 -4.58 -3.56 0.39
CA SER A 65 -3.65 -3.96 1.44
C SER A 65 -4.29 -4.90 2.46
N ARG A 66 -5.53 -4.59 2.86
CA ARG A 66 -6.29 -5.41 3.79
C ARG A 66 -6.63 -6.79 3.21
N HIS A 67 -7.05 -6.84 1.96
CA HIS A 67 -7.29 -8.12 1.29
C HIS A 67 -6.03 -8.99 1.26
N LEU A 68 -4.88 -8.41 0.93
CA LEU A 68 -3.61 -9.13 0.91
C LEU A 68 -3.20 -9.61 2.32
N ALA A 69 -3.38 -8.78 3.34
CA ALA A 69 -3.12 -9.15 4.73
C ALA A 69 -4.04 -10.28 5.22
N ASP A 70 -5.31 -10.27 4.84
CA ASP A 70 -6.29 -11.25 5.30
C ASP A 70 -6.22 -12.57 4.54
N ALA A 71 -6.08 -12.53 3.21
CA ALA A 71 -6.16 -13.71 2.33
C ALA A 71 -4.80 -14.27 1.91
N HIS A 72 -3.74 -13.47 1.98
CA HIS A 72 -2.42 -13.80 1.45
C HIS A 72 -1.29 -13.47 2.43
N ARG A 73 -1.56 -13.57 3.74
CA ARG A 73 -0.60 -13.27 4.82
C ARG A 73 0.77 -13.91 4.60
N ASP A 74 0.78 -15.20 4.26
CA ASP A 74 2.02 -15.97 4.10
C ASP A 74 2.82 -15.58 2.83
N ALA A 75 2.20 -14.85 1.91
CA ALA A 75 2.84 -14.34 0.70
C ALA A 75 3.31 -12.88 0.84
N LEU A 76 3.08 -12.25 2.00
CA LEU A 76 3.53 -10.88 2.24
C LEU A 76 5.06 -10.81 2.34
N PRO A 77 5.69 -9.75 1.78
CA PRO A 77 7.13 -9.55 1.94
C PRO A 77 7.47 -9.31 3.41
N ASP A 78 8.68 -9.65 3.85
CA ASP A 78 9.16 -9.28 5.19
C ASP A 78 9.21 -7.76 5.40
N TYR A 79 9.44 -7.32 6.63
CA TYR A 79 9.67 -5.91 6.93
C TYR A 79 10.86 -5.36 6.14
N ASP A 80 10.63 -4.33 5.34
CA ASP A 80 11.68 -3.65 4.59
C ASP A 80 12.58 -2.86 5.56
N PRO A 81 13.90 -3.16 5.64
CA PRO A 81 14.81 -2.47 6.55
C PRO A 81 15.07 -1.01 6.18
N SER A 82 14.79 -0.60 4.94
CA SER A 82 14.93 0.77 4.47
C SER A 82 13.67 1.61 4.74
N CYS A 83 12.54 0.98 5.04
CA CYS A 83 11.29 1.63 5.35
C CYS A 83 11.17 1.95 6.84
N ARG A 84 11.18 3.24 7.19
CA ARG A 84 11.02 3.70 8.57
C ARG A 84 9.71 3.21 9.20
N THR A 85 8.60 3.24 8.45
CA THR A 85 7.28 2.81 8.94
C THR A 85 7.24 1.31 9.22
N CYS A 86 7.93 0.48 8.41
CA CYS A 86 8.15 -0.94 8.74
C CYS A 86 8.89 -1.11 10.07
N ALA A 87 9.93 -0.31 10.33
CA ALA A 87 10.67 -0.37 11.60
C ALA A 87 9.78 0.01 12.80
N GLU A 88 8.97 1.07 12.66
CA GLU A 88 8.02 1.51 13.67
C GLU A 88 6.94 0.46 13.95
N HIS A 89 6.39 -0.19 12.91
CA HIS A 89 5.42 -1.27 13.07
C HIS A 89 6.00 -2.48 13.78
N ARG A 90 7.21 -2.91 13.40
CA ARG A 90 7.92 -4.01 14.07
C ARG A 90 8.11 -3.73 15.55
N GLU A 91 8.59 -2.53 15.89
CA GLU A 91 8.74 -2.11 17.28
C GLU A 91 7.39 -2.06 18.02
N SER A 92 6.34 -1.59 17.35
CA SER A 92 4.97 -1.54 17.87
C SER A 92 4.42 -2.93 18.24
N VAL A 93 4.64 -3.91 17.36
CA VAL A 93 4.24 -5.31 17.57
C VAL A 93 5.02 -5.89 18.74
N ASP A 94 6.35 -5.75 18.75
CA ASP A 94 7.21 -6.25 19.82
C ASP A 94 6.86 -5.65 21.19
N ARG A 95 6.57 -4.35 21.23
CA ARG A 95 6.17 -3.65 22.44
C ARG A 95 4.84 -4.18 22.99
N ARG A 96 3.84 -4.36 22.12
CA ARG A 96 2.52 -4.86 22.53
C ARG A 96 2.54 -6.32 22.93
N ALA A 97 3.37 -7.15 22.29
CA ALA A 97 3.58 -8.54 22.69
C ALA A 97 4.06 -8.65 24.15
N ARG A 98 4.87 -7.68 24.61
CA ARG A 98 5.37 -7.64 25.99
C ARG A 98 4.41 -6.98 26.98
N SER A 99 3.70 -5.94 26.56
CA SER A 99 3.06 -5.00 27.50
C SER A 99 1.54 -4.85 27.34
N SER A 100 0.95 -5.29 26.23
CA SER A 100 -0.49 -5.13 25.97
C SER A 100 -1.00 -6.20 24.98
N PRO A 101 -1.12 -7.48 25.41
CA PRO A 101 -1.53 -8.57 24.53
C PRO A 101 -2.89 -8.34 23.83
N ASP A 102 -3.84 -7.69 24.49
CA ASP A 102 -5.16 -7.37 23.91
C ASP A 102 -5.08 -6.48 22.67
N LEU A 103 -4.02 -5.67 22.56
CA LEU A 103 -3.79 -4.77 21.43
C LEU A 103 -2.85 -5.39 20.37
N LEU A 104 -2.26 -6.56 20.65
CA LEU A 104 -1.28 -7.19 19.78
C LEU A 104 -1.87 -7.49 18.40
N GLN A 105 -3.06 -8.08 18.37
CA GLN A 105 -3.70 -8.48 17.11
C GLN A 105 -3.94 -7.29 16.18
N GLY A 106 -4.38 -6.16 16.73
CA GLY A 106 -4.56 -4.93 15.95
C GLY A 106 -3.24 -4.40 15.38
N ALA A 107 -2.15 -4.47 16.16
CA ALA A 107 -0.85 -4.02 15.69
C ALA A 107 -0.25 -4.93 14.61
N VAL A 108 -0.46 -6.24 14.71
CA VAL A 108 -0.07 -7.20 13.68
C VAL A 108 -0.82 -6.93 12.39
N MET A 109 -2.14 -6.74 12.45
CA MET A 109 -2.97 -6.42 11.28
C MET A 109 -2.48 -5.17 10.56
N VAL A 110 -2.25 -4.06 11.29
CA VAL A 110 -1.77 -2.81 10.67
C VAL A 110 -0.37 -3.00 10.05
N ALA A 111 0.52 -3.77 10.70
CA ALA A 111 1.83 -4.08 10.16
C ALA A 111 1.76 -4.91 8.88
N GLU A 112 0.85 -5.88 8.81
CA GLU A 112 0.61 -6.72 7.63
C GLU A 112 0.04 -5.89 6.46
N GLU A 113 -0.93 -5.00 6.73
CA GLU A 113 -1.46 -4.08 5.73
C GLU A 113 -0.36 -3.16 5.18
N HIS A 114 0.50 -2.61 6.04
CA HIS A 114 1.61 -1.79 5.60
C HIS A 114 2.59 -2.59 4.73
N ARG A 115 3.00 -3.79 5.17
CA ARG A 115 3.85 -4.71 4.39
C ARG A 115 3.26 -5.03 3.02
N ALA A 116 1.94 -5.22 2.94
CA ALA A 116 1.26 -5.47 1.68
C ALA A 116 1.39 -4.31 0.66
N ARG A 117 1.43 -3.05 1.11
CA ARG A 117 1.55 -1.88 0.21
C ARG A 117 2.86 -1.88 -0.59
N HIS A 118 3.93 -2.46 -0.06
CA HIS A 118 5.19 -2.60 -0.79
C HIS A 118 5.06 -3.42 -2.09
N LEU A 119 4.02 -4.25 -2.24
CA LEU A 119 3.80 -5.05 -3.44
C LEU A 119 3.22 -4.26 -4.61
N PHE A 120 2.59 -3.11 -4.35
CA PHE A 120 1.80 -2.41 -5.36
C PHE A 120 1.90 -0.89 -5.32
N ALA A 121 2.53 -0.27 -4.33
CA ALA A 121 2.69 1.18 -4.21
C ALA A 121 4.19 1.58 -4.18
N PRO A 122 4.56 2.76 -4.74
CA PRO A 122 5.93 3.26 -4.71
C PRO A 122 6.45 3.48 -3.28
N PRO A 123 7.75 3.29 -3.01
CA PRO A 123 8.33 3.47 -1.69
C PRO A 123 8.02 4.82 -1.03
N ARG A 124 8.00 5.91 -1.82
CA ARG A 124 7.67 7.24 -1.28
C ARG A 124 6.24 7.34 -0.76
N ILE A 125 5.29 6.66 -1.39
CA ILE A 125 3.90 6.62 -0.94
C ILE A 125 3.77 5.71 0.28
N VAL A 126 4.43 4.55 0.26
CA VAL A 126 4.42 3.59 1.38
C VAL A 126 5.00 4.22 2.66
N GLY A 127 6.06 5.03 2.54
CA GLY A 127 6.69 5.69 3.70
C GLY A 127 5.87 6.79 4.38
N LEU A 128 4.73 7.19 3.82
CA LEU A 128 3.86 8.24 4.36
C LEU A 128 2.66 7.69 5.15
N MET A 129 2.41 6.37 5.10
CA MET A 129 1.25 5.71 5.70
C MET A 129 1.64 4.49 6.52
#